data_AF-A0A8H6WT89-F1
#
_entry.id   AF-A0A8H6WT89-F1
#
_cell.length_a   1.000
_cell.length_b   1.000
_cell.length_c   1.000
_cell.angle_alpha   90.00
_cell.angle_beta   90.00
_cell.angle_gamma   90.00
#
_symmetry.space_group_name_H-M   'P 1'
#
loop_
_entity.id
_entity.type
_entity.pdbx_description
1 polymer ?
#
loop_
_entity_poly.entity_id
_entity_poly.type
_entity_poly.pdbx_seq_one_letter_code
_entity_poly.pdbx_strand_id
1 'polypeptide(L)'
;MRVIQLWVRAVLKNTHFAERAHALALSLPDKFEVSDATKLGRALGKCVNLKELRVFGESNENTGTYPNSVHWWLINNCSFRLTKFENFYFEDERMVEFWKNQTELQVLVTFTCSCLKATAVLPQVIALEAANLFDLPEGRALQRVSTRLDSNYIRRLALCTAATLTSLYLWRGRRQYMSRIGDGITTVATYLPGLVHLVIVEQREDYVPSNEKVSTTTLQLFSKLETLVLQMLNITRFVIDNGATHEMNTAAGIYGLGNEFMMGCPKLRRVAIRAEVEEQVLASVVTRSQGGEIREESRTVVDFDTSDMFWNQ
;
A
#
# COMPACT_ATOMS: atom_id res chain seq x y z
N MET A 1 -3.21 26.19 -3.53
CA MET A 1 -4.42 26.80 -4.15
C MET A 1 -4.27 27.46 -5.53
N ARG A 2 -3.29 28.36 -5.76
CA ARG A 2 -3.17 29.09 -7.06
C ARG A 2 -3.11 28.18 -8.30
N VAL A 3 -2.38 27.07 -8.21
CA VAL A 3 -2.24 26.09 -9.32
C VAL A 3 -3.59 25.46 -9.68
N ILE A 4 -4.37 25.01 -8.69
CA ILE A 4 -5.72 24.45 -8.92
C ILE A 4 -6.62 25.48 -9.58
N GLN A 5 -6.63 26.72 -9.09
CA GLN A 5 -7.45 27.78 -9.68
C GLN A 5 -7.07 28.07 -11.15
N LEU A 6 -5.78 28.04 -11.48
CA LEU A 6 -5.30 28.19 -12.87
C LEU A 6 -5.74 27.03 -13.75
N TRP A 7 -5.59 25.80 -13.27
CA TRP A 7 -6.05 24.60 -13.97
C TRP A 7 -7.56 24.62 -14.21
N VAL A 8 -8.36 24.91 -13.17
CA VAL A 8 -9.81 25.05 -13.27
C VAL A 8 -10.20 26.09 -14.32
N ARG A 9 -9.56 27.27 -14.33
CA ARG A 9 -9.82 28.30 -15.35
C ARG A 9 -9.48 27.82 -16.75
N ALA A 10 -8.36 27.12 -16.93
CA ALA A 10 -7.94 26.60 -18.22
C ALA A 10 -8.93 25.55 -18.76
N VAL A 11 -9.31 24.57 -17.93
CA VAL A 11 -10.27 23.51 -18.25
C VAL A 11 -11.66 24.05 -18.54
N LEU A 12 -12.13 25.02 -17.74
CA LEU A 12 -13.45 25.60 -17.95
C LEU A 12 -13.53 26.38 -19.27
N LYS A 13 -12.45 27.05 -19.69
CA LYS A 13 -12.37 27.77 -20.97
C LYS A 13 -12.11 26.86 -22.17
N ASN A 14 -11.44 25.73 -21.98
CA ASN A 14 -10.97 24.84 -23.05
C ASN A 14 -11.33 23.39 -22.72
N THR A 15 -12.50 22.92 -23.18
CA THR A 15 -13.03 21.57 -22.89
C THR A 15 -12.11 20.46 -23.37
N HIS A 16 -11.40 20.65 -24.49
CA HIS A 16 -10.48 19.66 -25.05
C HIS A 16 -9.32 19.30 -24.09
N PHE A 17 -8.90 20.19 -23.19
CA PHE A 17 -7.91 19.84 -22.16
C PHE A 17 -8.49 18.88 -21.11
N ALA A 18 -9.77 19.05 -20.78
CA ALA A 18 -10.49 18.20 -19.84
C ALA A 18 -10.66 16.77 -20.39
N GLU A 19 -11.03 16.67 -21.67
CA GLU A 19 -11.25 15.39 -22.36
C GLU A 19 -9.97 14.56 -22.49
N ARG A 20 -8.79 15.20 -22.48
CA ARG A 20 -7.48 14.53 -22.54
C ARG A 20 -6.93 14.14 -21.16
N ALA A 21 -7.58 14.55 -20.08
CA ALA A 21 -7.14 14.23 -18.72
C ALA A 21 -7.55 12.80 -18.37
N HIS A 22 -6.57 11.89 -18.25
CA HIS A 22 -6.78 10.50 -17.83
C HIS A 22 -6.42 10.26 -16.36
N ALA A 23 -5.48 11.03 -15.83
CA ALA A 23 -5.06 10.98 -14.44
C ALA A 23 -4.96 12.40 -13.86
N LEU A 24 -5.36 12.57 -12.60
CA LEU A 24 -5.28 13.85 -11.90
C LEU A 24 -4.92 13.64 -10.43
N ALA A 25 -3.98 14.45 -9.94
CA ALA A 25 -3.66 14.54 -8.52
C ALA A 25 -4.00 15.95 -8.02
N LEU A 26 -4.79 16.01 -6.95
CA LEU A 26 -5.29 17.24 -6.34
C LEU A 26 -4.80 17.32 -4.89
N SER A 27 -4.04 18.37 -4.59
CA SER A 27 -3.68 18.76 -3.23
C SER A 27 -4.58 19.90 -2.78
N LEU A 28 -5.57 19.58 -1.96
CA LEU A 28 -6.59 20.51 -1.49
C LEU A 28 -6.22 21.10 -0.13
N PRO A 29 -6.55 22.37 0.13
CA PRO A 29 -6.39 22.95 1.46
C PRO A 29 -7.43 22.38 2.44
N ASP A 30 -7.13 22.45 3.74
CA ASP A 30 -8.09 22.10 4.80
C ASP A 30 -9.40 22.88 4.71
N LYS A 31 -9.28 24.18 4.42
CA LYS A 31 -10.42 25.08 4.22
C LYS A 31 -10.57 25.35 2.73
N PHE A 32 -11.55 24.67 2.14
CA PHE A 32 -11.88 24.83 0.73
C PHE A 32 -13.18 25.61 0.57
N GLU A 33 -13.09 26.82 0.02
CA GLU A 33 -14.26 27.69 -0.15
C GLU A 33 -15.30 27.05 -1.08
N VAL A 34 -16.58 27.17 -0.73
CA VAL A 34 -17.71 26.64 -1.51
C VAL A 34 -17.68 27.13 -2.97
N SER A 35 -17.27 28.39 -3.19
CA SER A 35 -17.19 28.98 -4.51
C SER A 35 -16.13 28.31 -5.39
N ASP A 36 -14.99 27.95 -4.81
CA ASP A 36 -13.90 27.26 -5.51
C ASP A 36 -14.19 25.77 -5.67
N ALA A 37 -14.81 25.15 -4.67
CA ALA A 37 -15.37 23.80 -4.77
C ALA A 37 -16.35 23.64 -5.94
N THR A 38 -17.25 24.61 -6.11
CA THR A 38 -18.20 24.62 -7.23
C THR A 38 -17.48 24.66 -8.58
N LYS A 39 -16.47 25.53 -8.73
CA LYS A 39 -15.71 25.67 -9.98
C LYS A 39 -14.88 24.40 -10.25
N LEU A 40 -14.29 23.81 -9.22
CA LEU A 40 -13.56 22.56 -9.32
C LEU A 40 -14.48 21.42 -9.75
N GLY A 41 -15.65 21.27 -9.13
CA GLY A 41 -16.65 20.27 -9.52
C GLY A 41 -17.07 20.41 -10.99
N ARG A 42 -17.32 21.65 -11.46
CA ARG A 42 -17.61 21.91 -12.88
C ARG A 42 -16.45 21.56 -13.81
N ALA A 43 -15.21 21.83 -13.42
CA ALA A 43 -14.04 21.48 -14.22
C ALA A 43 -13.86 19.95 -14.30
N LEU A 44 -14.04 19.25 -13.19
CA LEU A 44 -13.99 17.79 -13.13
C LEU A 44 -15.12 17.13 -13.92
N GLY A 45 -16.32 17.71 -13.91
CA GLY A 45 -17.42 17.22 -14.74
C GLY A 45 -17.16 17.27 -16.25
N LYS A 46 -16.18 18.08 -16.69
CA LYS A 46 -15.70 18.09 -18.09
C LYS A 46 -14.65 17.01 -18.36
N CYS A 47 -14.06 16.40 -17.34
CA CYS A 47 -13.00 15.39 -17.48
C CYS A 47 -13.60 13.99 -17.70
N VAL A 48 -14.34 13.82 -18.79
CA VAL A 48 -15.14 12.60 -19.05
C VAL A 48 -14.30 11.32 -19.18
N ASN A 49 -13.02 11.44 -19.55
CA ASN A 49 -12.09 10.33 -19.75
C ASN A 49 -11.15 10.09 -18.55
N LEU A 50 -11.42 10.72 -17.41
CA LEU A 50 -10.62 10.56 -16.20
C LEU A 50 -10.79 9.12 -15.66
N LYS A 51 -9.67 8.41 -15.51
CA LYS A 51 -9.59 7.05 -14.98
C LYS A 51 -8.90 6.96 -13.63
N GLU A 52 -8.02 7.90 -13.33
CA GLU A 52 -7.30 7.95 -12.06
C GLU A 52 -7.46 9.30 -11.38
N LEU A 53 -7.86 9.27 -10.11
CA LEU A 53 -7.99 10.48 -9.31
C LEU A 53 -7.33 10.29 -7.94
N ARG A 54 -6.44 11.21 -7.61
CA ARG A 54 -5.70 11.28 -6.35
C ARG A 54 -6.12 12.55 -5.62
N VAL A 55 -6.62 12.46 -4.39
CA VAL A 55 -7.03 13.64 -3.60
C VAL A 55 -6.40 13.59 -2.21
N PHE A 56 -5.62 14.63 -1.90
CA PHE A 56 -4.92 14.81 -0.62
C PHE A 56 -5.31 16.13 0.02
N GLY A 57 -5.27 16.17 1.35
CA GLY A 57 -5.28 17.40 2.12
C GLY A 57 -3.87 17.91 2.44
N GLU A 58 -3.72 19.21 2.64
CA GLU A 58 -2.58 19.81 3.34
C GLU A 58 -2.59 19.40 4.83
N SER A 59 -2.17 18.16 5.11
CA SER A 59 -1.84 17.58 6.42
C SER A 59 -2.69 18.00 7.64
N ASN A 60 -3.54 17.08 8.09
CA ASN A 60 -3.69 16.81 9.53
C ASN A 60 -3.36 15.34 9.78
N GLU A 61 -2.10 14.96 9.54
CA GLU A 61 -1.58 13.60 9.76
C GLU A 61 -1.73 13.13 11.23
N ASN A 62 -2.10 14.02 12.16
CA ASN A 62 -2.11 13.75 13.60
C ASN A 62 -3.46 13.85 14.32
N THR A 63 -4.55 14.32 13.70
CA THR A 63 -5.80 14.58 14.48
C THR A 63 -6.94 13.63 14.17
N GLY A 64 -6.83 12.75 13.18
CA GLY A 64 -7.89 11.80 12.82
C GLY A 64 -9.25 12.47 12.49
N THR A 65 -9.23 13.78 12.27
CA THR A 65 -10.38 14.61 11.99
C THR A 65 -10.22 15.09 10.57
N TYR A 66 -11.06 14.56 9.68
CA TYR A 66 -11.17 15.09 8.34
C TYR A 66 -11.61 16.55 8.44
N PRO A 67 -11.08 17.45 7.60
CA PRO A 67 -11.68 18.77 7.47
C PRO A 67 -13.17 18.57 7.19
N ASN A 68 -14.04 19.36 7.83
CA ASN A 68 -15.49 19.45 7.53
C ASN A 68 -15.67 19.99 6.09
N SER A 69 -15.22 19.20 5.14
CA SER A 69 -14.96 19.59 3.78
C SER A 69 -16.23 19.39 2.99
N VAL A 70 -16.39 20.27 2.01
CA VAL A 70 -17.56 20.33 1.17
C VAL A 70 -17.49 19.14 0.21
N HIS A 71 -18.13 18.00 0.50
CA HIS A 71 -18.02 16.78 -0.34
C HIS A 71 -18.86 16.85 -1.63
N TRP A 72 -19.88 17.71 -1.66
CA TRP A 72 -20.92 17.69 -2.69
C TRP A 72 -20.40 17.92 -4.11
N TRP A 73 -19.27 18.63 -4.28
CA TRP A 73 -18.77 18.95 -5.61
C TRP A 73 -18.28 17.71 -6.35
N LEU A 74 -17.70 16.74 -5.64
CA LEU A 74 -17.27 15.47 -6.22
C LEU A 74 -18.45 14.52 -6.41
N ILE A 75 -19.40 14.52 -5.46
CA ILE A 75 -20.60 13.66 -5.52
C ILE A 75 -21.52 14.03 -6.69
N ASN A 76 -21.77 15.33 -6.91
CA ASN A 76 -22.86 15.77 -7.79
C ASN A 76 -22.45 16.04 -9.24
N ASN A 77 -21.15 16.09 -9.58
CA ASN A 77 -20.71 16.62 -10.88
C ASN A 77 -19.84 15.65 -11.69
N CYS A 78 -19.58 14.44 -11.22
CA CYS A 78 -18.64 13.53 -11.90
C CYS A 78 -19.38 12.54 -12.79
N SER A 79 -19.15 12.64 -14.10
CA SER A 79 -19.64 11.70 -15.12
C SER A 79 -18.65 10.56 -15.39
N PHE A 80 -17.38 10.72 -15.02
CA PHE A 80 -16.33 9.74 -15.25
C PHE A 80 -16.47 8.49 -14.35
N ARG A 81 -15.78 7.43 -14.76
CA ARG A 81 -15.71 6.13 -14.09
C ARG A 81 -14.24 5.80 -13.85
N LEU A 82 -13.83 5.89 -12.60
CA LEU A 82 -12.45 5.66 -12.17
C LEU A 82 -12.14 4.16 -12.13
N THR A 83 -10.91 3.82 -12.48
CA THR A 83 -10.29 2.51 -12.24
C THR A 83 -9.40 2.54 -11.01
N LYS A 84 -8.82 3.72 -10.68
CA LYS A 84 -8.02 3.97 -9.48
C LYS A 84 -8.47 5.24 -8.78
N PHE A 85 -8.65 5.16 -7.46
CA PHE A 85 -8.99 6.31 -6.64
C PHE A 85 -8.21 6.31 -5.33
N GLU A 86 -7.60 7.44 -5.01
CA GLU A 86 -6.93 7.66 -3.73
C GLU A 86 -7.59 8.81 -2.98
N ASN A 87 -8.15 8.50 -1.81
CA ASN A 87 -8.88 9.41 -0.96
C ASN A 87 -8.19 9.57 0.39
N PHE A 88 -7.50 10.69 0.57
CA PHE A 88 -6.95 11.10 1.86
C PHE A 88 -7.56 12.42 2.35
N TYR A 89 -8.72 12.79 1.81
CA TYR A 89 -9.34 14.10 2.08
C TYR A 89 -10.78 13.98 2.56
N PHE A 90 -11.59 13.09 1.98
CA PHE A 90 -13.00 12.96 2.28
C PHE A 90 -13.30 11.86 3.29
N GLU A 91 -14.35 12.05 4.09
CA GLU A 91 -14.97 10.97 4.87
C GLU A 91 -15.74 10.02 3.95
N ASP A 92 -15.34 8.74 3.94
CA ASP A 92 -15.91 7.69 3.08
C ASP A 92 -17.43 7.55 3.20
N GLU A 93 -17.98 7.73 4.41
CA GLU A 93 -19.41 7.60 4.70
C GLU A 93 -20.25 8.69 4.02
N ARG A 94 -19.66 9.84 3.70
CA ARG A 94 -20.36 10.93 3.02
C ARG A 94 -20.32 10.80 1.50
N MET A 95 -19.54 9.84 0.99
CA MET A 95 -19.25 9.66 -0.43
C MET A 95 -20.09 8.53 -1.07
N VAL A 96 -21.12 8.02 -0.40
CA VAL A 96 -21.94 6.87 -0.85
C VAL A 96 -22.45 7.00 -2.29
N GLU A 97 -23.02 8.15 -2.65
CA GLU A 97 -23.53 8.37 -4.01
C GLU A 97 -22.42 8.46 -5.07
N PHE A 98 -21.24 8.97 -4.69
CA PHE A 98 -20.08 8.92 -5.56
C PHE A 98 -19.67 7.47 -5.80
N TRP A 99 -19.54 6.67 -4.74
CA TRP A 99 -19.11 5.28 -4.82
C TRP A 99 -20.03 4.41 -5.66
N LYS A 100 -21.36 4.59 -5.54
CA LYS A 100 -22.35 3.85 -6.34
C LYS A 100 -22.14 4.01 -7.85
N ASN A 101 -21.59 5.15 -8.25
CA ASN A 101 -21.30 5.45 -9.64
C ASN A 101 -19.93 4.89 -10.08
N GLN A 102 -19.03 4.49 -9.18
CA GLN A 102 -17.68 4.00 -9.52
C GLN A 102 -17.66 2.47 -9.74
N THR A 103 -18.49 1.96 -10.64
CA THR A 103 -18.62 0.52 -10.91
C THR A 103 -17.38 -0.13 -11.53
N GLU A 104 -16.48 0.68 -12.12
CA GLU A 104 -15.22 0.24 -12.74
C GLU A 104 -14.02 0.30 -11.79
N LEU A 105 -14.22 0.75 -10.54
CA LEU A 105 -13.11 0.95 -9.61
C LEU A 105 -12.46 -0.38 -9.21
N GLN A 106 -11.16 -0.49 -9.46
CA GLN A 106 -10.36 -1.69 -9.18
C GLN A 106 -9.38 -1.46 -8.04
N VAL A 107 -8.80 -0.25 -7.97
CA VAL A 107 -7.80 0.14 -6.97
C VAL A 107 -8.36 1.26 -6.10
N LEU A 108 -8.44 1.02 -4.81
CA LEU A 108 -8.89 2.00 -3.82
C LEU A 108 -7.81 2.20 -2.76
N VAL A 109 -7.40 3.44 -2.57
CA VAL A 109 -6.53 3.87 -1.47
C VAL A 109 -7.33 4.82 -0.60
N THR A 110 -7.46 4.51 0.68
CA THR A 110 -8.27 5.28 1.63
C THR A 110 -7.74 5.08 3.05
N PHE A 111 -8.16 5.90 4.00
CA PHE A 111 -7.77 5.69 5.39
C PHE A 111 -8.56 4.55 6.07
N THR A 112 -9.86 4.45 5.80
CA THR A 112 -10.75 3.38 6.30
C THR A 112 -11.42 2.66 5.15
N CYS A 113 -11.83 1.41 5.34
CA CYS A 113 -12.52 0.63 4.31
C CYS A 113 -14.05 0.63 4.47
N SER A 114 -14.63 1.61 5.16
CA SER A 114 -16.07 1.63 5.46
C SER A 114 -16.95 1.76 4.21
N CYS A 115 -16.45 2.41 3.16
CA CYS A 115 -17.09 2.47 1.84
C CYS A 115 -17.35 1.09 1.23
N LEU A 116 -16.60 0.05 1.61
CA LEU A 116 -16.78 -1.31 1.11
C LEU A 116 -17.94 -2.05 1.79
N LYS A 117 -18.43 -1.62 2.97
CA LYS A 117 -19.50 -2.31 3.72
C LYS A 117 -20.76 -2.56 2.90
N ALA A 118 -21.13 -1.60 2.05
CA ALA A 118 -22.22 -1.77 1.11
C ALA A 118 -21.72 -2.60 -0.09
N THR A 119 -21.93 -3.91 -0.06
CA THR A 119 -21.45 -4.87 -1.07
C THR A 119 -21.81 -4.48 -2.51
N ALA A 120 -22.94 -3.80 -2.71
CA ALA A 120 -23.40 -3.31 -4.01
C ALA A 120 -22.59 -2.15 -4.60
N VAL A 121 -21.79 -1.45 -3.79
CA VAL A 121 -21.32 -0.10 -4.13
C VAL A 121 -19.99 -0.11 -4.87
N LEU A 122 -19.16 -1.15 -4.73
CA LEU A 122 -17.83 -1.24 -5.37
C LEU A 122 -17.49 -2.71 -5.70
N PRO A 123 -18.15 -3.34 -6.68
CA PRO A 123 -18.03 -4.79 -6.91
C PRO A 123 -16.68 -5.22 -7.53
N GLN A 124 -15.99 -4.32 -8.24
CA GLN A 124 -14.76 -4.63 -8.99
C GLN A 124 -13.47 -4.31 -8.23
N VAL A 125 -13.56 -3.84 -6.99
CA VAL A 125 -12.36 -3.51 -6.19
C VAL A 125 -11.63 -4.81 -5.85
N ILE A 126 -10.43 -4.94 -6.41
CA ILE A 126 -9.51 -6.06 -6.20
C ILE A 126 -8.25 -5.64 -5.43
N ALA A 127 -8.02 -4.33 -5.30
CA ALA A 127 -6.83 -3.75 -4.71
C ALA A 127 -7.22 -2.69 -3.68
N LEU A 128 -6.76 -2.85 -2.43
CA LEU A 128 -7.11 -1.97 -1.32
C LEU A 128 -5.86 -1.54 -0.54
N GLU A 129 -5.64 -0.25 -0.40
CA GLU A 129 -4.76 0.31 0.62
C GLU A 129 -5.59 0.98 1.70
N ALA A 130 -5.45 0.51 2.94
CA ALA A 130 -6.12 1.14 4.08
C ALA A 130 -5.35 0.99 5.39
N ALA A 131 -5.27 2.10 6.14
CA ALA A 131 -4.68 2.13 7.47
C ALA A 131 -5.53 1.43 8.53
N ASN A 132 -6.84 1.33 8.29
CA ASN A 132 -7.80 0.67 9.19
C ASN A 132 -8.68 -0.33 8.43
N LEU A 133 -8.55 -1.61 8.80
CA LEU A 133 -9.30 -2.73 8.22
C LEU A 133 -10.44 -3.27 9.09
N PHE A 134 -10.79 -2.64 10.22
CA PHE A 134 -11.86 -3.13 11.12
C PHE A 134 -13.20 -3.31 10.41
N ASP A 135 -13.44 -2.49 9.39
CA ASP A 135 -14.69 -2.41 8.66
C ASP A 135 -14.70 -3.23 7.36
N LEU A 136 -13.63 -4.01 7.10
CA LEU A 136 -13.51 -4.78 5.87
C LEU A 136 -14.60 -5.86 5.84
N PRO A 137 -15.53 -5.84 4.87
CA PRO A 137 -16.57 -6.85 4.79
C PRO A 137 -16.01 -8.21 4.34
N GLU A 138 -16.68 -9.29 4.77
CA GLU A 138 -16.37 -10.65 4.35
C GLU A 138 -16.78 -10.93 2.91
N GLY A 139 -16.17 -11.94 2.29
CA GLY A 139 -16.52 -12.42 0.95
C GLY A 139 -16.06 -11.52 -0.21
N ARG A 140 -15.22 -10.51 0.07
CA ARG A 140 -14.63 -9.68 -0.99
C ARG A 140 -13.49 -10.42 -1.66
N ALA A 141 -13.47 -10.38 -2.99
CA ALA A 141 -12.42 -10.98 -3.81
C ALA A 141 -11.17 -10.08 -3.94
N LEU A 142 -10.69 -9.52 -2.82
CA LEU A 142 -9.46 -8.71 -2.84
C LEU A 142 -8.26 -9.60 -3.15
N GLN A 143 -7.41 -9.13 -4.07
CA GLN A 143 -6.19 -9.80 -4.52
C GLN A 143 -4.95 -9.12 -3.95
N ARG A 144 -5.01 -7.80 -3.77
CA ARG A 144 -3.88 -6.98 -3.30
C ARG A 144 -4.34 -6.13 -2.12
N VAL A 145 -3.66 -6.26 -0.99
CA VAL A 145 -3.93 -5.41 0.17
C VAL A 145 -2.65 -4.77 0.67
N SER A 146 -2.74 -3.50 0.99
CA SER A 146 -1.71 -2.71 1.62
C SER A 146 -2.28 -2.21 2.95
N THR A 147 -1.68 -2.60 4.09
CA THR A 147 -2.14 -2.17 5.42
C THR A 147 -1.02 -2.07 6.46
N ARG A 148 -1.36 -1.63 7.68
CA ARG A 148 -0.44 -1.61 8.81
C ARG A 148 -0.03 -3.02 9.24
N LEU A 149 1.20 -3.17 9.72
CA LEU A 149 1.69 -4.40 10.34
C LEU A 149 1.04 -4.58 11.73
N ASP A 150 -0.14 -5.21 11.73
CA ASP A 150 -0.95 -5.50 12.92
C ASP A 150 -1.55 -6.89 12.83
N SER A 151 -1.40 -7.69 13.88
CA SER A 151 -1.89 -9.09 13.90
C SER A 151 -3.41 -9.19 13.77
N ASN A 152 -4.17 -8.23 14.28
CA ASN A 152 -5.63 -8.22 14.17
C ASN A 152 -6.05 -7.94 12.73
N TYR A 153 -5.34 -7.06 12.03
CA TYR A 153 -5.59 -6.78 10.62
C TYR A 153 -5.25 -7.97 9.73
N ILE A 154 -4.13 -8.65 9.99
CA ILE A 154 -3.79 -9.89 9.27
C ILE A 154 -4.84 -10.98 9.49
N ARG A 155 -5.30 -11.16 10.74
CA ARG A 155 -6.40 -12.10 11.06
C ARG A 155 -7.70 -11.72 10.34
N ARG A 156 -8.04 -10.42 10.31
CA ARG A 156 -9.22 -9.93 9.61
C ARG A 156 -9.13 -10.21 8.10
N LEU A 157 -7.96 -9.99 7.50
CA LEU A 157 -7.74 -10.30 6.08
C LEU A 157 -7.93 -11.79 5.78
N ALA A 158 -7.47 -12.66 6.67
CA ALA A 158 -7.69 -14.09 6.49
C ALA A 158 -9.17 -14.47 6.54
N LEU A 159 -9.94 -13.89 7.46
CA LEU A 159 -11.38 -14.11 7.51
C LEU A 159 -12.11 -13.58 6.25
N CYS A 160 -11.70 -12.42 5.75
CA CYS A 160 -12.44 -11.74 4.70
C CYS A 160 -12.02 -12.13 3.27
N THR A 161 -10.74 -12.48 3.07
CA THR A 161 -10.10 -12.49 1.74
C THR A 161 -9.09 -13.63 1.50
N ALA A 162 -8.94 -14.58 2.44
CA ALA A 162 -7.89 -15.62 2.34
C ALA A 162 -7.87 -16.40 1.01
N ALA A 163 -9.02 -16.59 0.38
CA ALA A 163 -9.13 -17.37 -0.86
C ALA A 163 -8.57 -16.64 -2.10
N THR A 164 -8.58 -15.30 -2.09
CA THR A 164 -8.25 -14.48 -3.27
C THR A 164 -7.01 -13.63 -3.08
N LEU A 165 -6.59 -13.37 -1.84
CA LEU A 165 -5.45 -12.51 -1.54
C LEU A 165 -4.14 -13.17 -1.99
N THR A 166 -3.49 -12.57 -2.98
CA THR A 166 -2.19 -13.03 -3.53
C THR A 166 -1.04 -12.15 -3.07
N SER A 167 -1.31 -10.87 -2.80
CA SER A 167 -0.28 -9.88 -2.50
C SER A 167 -0.63 -9.08 -1.25
N LEU A 168 0.27 -9.07 -0.26
CA LEU A 168 0.14 -8.30 0.96
C LEU A 168 1.34 -7.38 1.17
N TYR A 169 1.08 -6.08 1.28
CA TYR A 169 2.05 -5.05 1.62
C TYR A 169 1.75 -4.56 3.04
N LEU A 170 2.74 -4.65 3.93
CA LEU A 170 2.62 -4.29 5.33
C LEU A 170 3.58 -3.16 5.65
N TRP A 171 3.07 -2.04 6.16
CA TRP A 171 3.93 -0.98 6.70
C TRP A 171 3.92 -0.97 8.23
N ARG A 172 5.09 -0.80 8.81
CA ARG A 172 5.31 -0.65 10.25
C ARG A 172 5.56 0.83 10.57
N GLY A 173 4.67 1.43 11.36
CA GLY A 173 4.77 2.83 11.81
C GLY A 173 5.09 2.98 13.31
N ARG A 174 5.11 4.24 13.79
CA ARG A 174 5.74 4.67 15.06
C ARG A 174 5.23 3.98 16.29
N ARG A 175 3.92 3.73 16.33
CA ARG A 175 3.27 3.16 17.52
C ARG A 175 3.34 1.63 17.55
N GLN A 176 4.00 1.03 16.55
CA GLN A 176 4.07 -0.40 16.33
C GLN A 176 5.46 -0.97 16.58
N TYR A 177 6.31 -0.32 17.40
CA TYR A 177 7.59 -0.90 17.84
C TYR A 177 7.44 -2.28 18.51
N MET A 178 6.24 -2.62 18.98
CA MET A 178 5.92 -3.95 19.52
C MET A 178 5.66 -4.99 18.42
N SER A 179 5.27 -4.57 17.21
CA SER A 179 5.08 -5.45 16.06
C SER A 179 6.43 -5.76 15.41
N ARG A 180 7.08 -6.82 15.88
CA ARG A 180 8.32 -7.34 15.29
C ARG A 180 8.06 -7.88 13.89
N ILE A 181 9.03 -7.70 12.99
CA ILE A 181 8.92 -8.20 11.61
C ILE A 181 8.77 -9.72 11.61
N GLY A 182 9.54 -10.43 12.43
CA GLY A 182 9.46 -11.90 12.51
C GLY A 182 8.10 -12.42 13.00
N ASP A 183 7.51 -11.74 13.99
CA ASP A 183 6.16 -12.06 14.49
C ASP A 183 5.11 -11.78 13.40
N GLY A 184 5.31 -10.70 12.64
CA GLY A 184 4.55 -10.36 11.44
C GLY A 184 4.56 -11.47 10.39
N ILE A 185 5.75 -11.90 9.97
CA ILE A 185 5.93 -13.01 9.02
C ILE A 185 5.24 -14.28 9.53
N THR A 186 5.41 -14.61 10.82
CA THR A 186 4.77 -15.77 11.45
C THR A 186 3.25 -15.70 11.41
N THR A 187 2.71 -14.53 11.71
CA THR A 187 1.27 -14.29 11.67
C THR A 187 0.74 -14.42 10.23
N VAL A 188 1.41 -13.81 9.25
CA VAL A 188 1.00 -13.92 7.84
C VAL A 188 1.09 -15.38 7.35
N ALA A 189 2.16 -16.09 7.65
CA ALA A 189 2.33 -17.48 7.24
C ALA A 189 1.24 -18.40 7.82
N THR A 190 0.82 -18.12 9.05
CA THR A 190 -0.23 -18.88 9.75
C THR A 190 -1.61 -18.62 9.16
N TYR A 191 -1.97 -17.36 8.92
CA TYR A 191 -3.33 -16.97 8.55
C TYR A 191 -3.55 -16.84 7.03
N LEU A 192 -2.49 -16.59 6.27
CA LEU A 192 -2.52 -16.36 4.82
C LEU A 192 -1.47 -17.23 4.10
N PRO A 193 -1.47 -18.56 4.29
CA PRO A 193 -0.48 -19.44 3.67
C PRO A 193 -0.54 -19.44 2.14
N GLY A 194 -1.65 -19.01 1.54
CA GLY A 194 -1.85 -18.91 0.08
C GLY A 194 -1.16 -17.73 -0.60
N LEU A 195 -0.53 -16.84 0.16
CA LEU A 195 0.07 -15.62 -0.35
C LEU A 195 1.23 -15.89 -1.32
N VAL A 196 1.33 -15.08 -2.38
CA VAL A 196 2.37 -15.17 -3.42
C VAL A 196 3.44 -14.09 -3.21
N HIS A 197 3.03 -12.88 -2.86
CA HIS A 197 3.93 -11.74 -2.64
C HIS A 197 3.71 -11.14 -1.26
N LEU A 198 4.77 -11.08 -0.45
CA LEU A 198 4.78 -10.40 0.84
C LEU A 198 5.80 -9.28 0.83
N VAL A 199 5.36 -8.08 1.20
CA VAL A 199 6.21 -6.90 1.37
C VAL A 199 6.04 -6.38 2.79
N ILE A 200 7.14 -6.11 3.48
CA ILE A 200 7.14 -5.48 4.80
C ILE A 200 8.10 -4.29 4.77
N VAL A 201 7.59 -3.10 5.08
CA VAL A 201 8.35 -1.85 5.04
C VAL A 201 8.26 -1.12 6.37
N GLU A 202 9.41 -0.72 6.91
CA GLU A 202 9.48 0.24 8.01
C GLU A 202 9.34 1.66 7.47
N GLN A 203 8.47 2.46 8.08
CA GLN A 203 8.37 3.89 7.77
C GLN A 203 9.46 4.67 8.52
N ARG A 204 10.02 5.69 7.86
CA ARG A 204 11.14 6.49 8.40
C ARG A 204 10.65 7.38 9.54
N GLU A 205 10.94 6.96 10.75
CA GLU A 205 10.59 7.66 11.99
C GLU A 205 11.71 7.49 13.02
N ASP A 206 11.71 8.32 14.08
CA ASP A 206 12.75 8.44 15.12
C ASP A 206 13.61 7.17 15.28
N TYR A 207 14.90 7.29 14.93
CA TYR A 207 15.84 6.16 14.87
C TYR A 207 16.03 5.52 16.24
N VAL A 208 15.49 4.31 16.42
CA VAL A 208 15.76 3.45 17.58
C VAL A 208 16.24 2.09 17.08
N PRO A 209 17.55 1.82 17.15
CA PRO A 209 18.12 0.53 16.77
C PRO A 209 17.41 -0.64 17.43
N SER A 210 17.09 -1.67 16.66
CA SER A 210 16.43 -2.87 17.15
C SER A 210 16.99 -4.14 16.50
N ASN A 211 16.85 -5.25 17.22
CA ASN A 211 17.17 -6.57 16.71
C ASN A 211 15.88 -7.31 16.40
N GLU A 212 15.87 -8.05 15.31
CA GLU A 212 14.75 -8.91 14.93
C GLU A 212 15.11 -10.39 15.10
N LYS A 213 14.10 -11.19 15.43
CA LYS A 213 14.21 -12.65 15.40
C LYS A 213 13.26 -13.18 14.36
N VAL A 214 13.71 -14.08 13.51
CA VAL A 214 12.88 -14.67 12.47
C VAL A 214 13.15 -16.17 12.39
N SER A 215 12.10 -16.96 12.23
CA SER A 215 12.23 -18.39 12.01
C SER A 215 12.14 -18.69 10.52
N THR A 216 13.15 -19.37 10.00
CA THR A 216 13.13 -19.84 8.60
C THR A 216 12.15 -21.00 8.45
N THR A 217 11.91 -21.80 9.50
CA THR A 217 10.89 -22.87 9.47
C THR A 217 9.49 -22.33 9.27
N THR A 218 9.17 -21.15 9.82
CA THR A 218 7.89 -20.48 9.59
C THR A 218 7.63 -20.20 8.12
N LEU A 219 8.66 -19.94 7.32
CA LEU A 219 8.49 -19.68 5.89
C LEU A 219 8.01 -20.92 5.12
N GLN A 220 8.18 -22.12 5.67
CA GLN A 220 7.68 -23.36 5.08
C GLN A 220 6.15 -23.47 5.15
N LEU A 221 5.50 -22.70 6.03
CA LEU A 221 4.03 -22.64 6.13
C LEU A 221 3.42 -21.97 4.88
N PHE A 222 4.19 -21.18 4.15
CA PHE A 222 3.71 -20.60 2.90
C PHE A 222 3.56 -21.65 1.80
N SER A 223 2.33 -21.77 1.31
CA SER A 223 1.97 -22.68 0.23
C SER A 223 2.33 -22.16 -1.16
N LYS A 224 2.49 -20.84 -1.34
CA LYS A 224 2.72 -20.21 -2.67
C LYS A 224 3.67 -19.01 -2.67
N LEU A 225 4.35 -18.70 -1.57
CA LEU A 225 5.16 -17.48 -1.49
C LEU A 225 6.33 -17.53 -2.47
N GLU A 226 6.29 -16.67 -3.49
CA GLU A 226 7.32 -16.55 -4.52
C GLU A 226 8.22 -15.32 -4.31
N THR A 227 7.69 -14.26 -3.70
CA THR A 227 8.42 -13.02 -3.46
C THR A 227 8.30 -12.54 -2.02
N LEU A 228 9.44 -12.25 -1.40
CA LEU A 228 9.53 -11.57 -0.11
C LEU A 228 10.34 -10.28 -0.27
N VAL A 229 9.79 -9.15 0.17
CA VAL A 229 10.49 -7.86 0.18
C VAL A 229 10.51 -7.32 1.60
N LEU A 230 11.69 -6.98 2.11
CA LEU A 230 11.88 -6.31 3.38
C LEU A 230 12.60 -4.98 3.17
N GLN A 231 11.98 -3.88 3.59
CA GLN A 231 12.64 -2.58 3.66
C GLN A 231 12.68 -2.12 5.11
N MET A 232 13.89 -1.93 5.61
CA MET A 232 14.18 -1.80 7.03
C MET A 232 15.04 -0.57 7.25
N LEU A 233 14.74 0.17 8.30
CA LEU A 233 15.38 1.46 8.60
C LEU A 233 16.00 1.49 10.00
N ASN A 234 15.48 0.68 10.91
CA ASN A 234 15.87 0.71 12.32
C ASN A 234 16.37 -0.66 12.81
N ILE A 235 16.49 -1.65 11.93
CA ILE A 235 16.92 -2.99 12.29
C ILE A 235 18.41 -3.14 12.03
N THR A 236 19.18 -3.36 13.09
CA THR A 236 20.63 -3.53 12.99
C THR A 236 21.03 -4.97 12.74
N ARG A 237 20.25 -5.94 13.21
CA ARG A 237 20.52 -7.37 12.98
C ARG A 237 19.29 -8.27 13.02
N PHE A 238 19.40 -9.38 12.31
CA PHE A 238 18.47 -10.52 12.39
C PHE A 238 19.13 -11.71 13.05
N VAL A 239 18.39 -12.39 13.93
CA VAL A 239 18.78 -13.68 14.50
C VAL A 239 17.82 -14.75 13.97
N ILE A 240 18.40 -15.74 13.28
CA ILE A 240 17.70 -16.90 12.73
C ILE A 240 17.50 -17.97 13.81
N ASP A 241 16.53 -18.86 13.63
CA ASP A 241 16.22 -19.96 14.54
C ASP A 241 17.38 -20.92 14.80
N ASN A 242 18.30 -21.09 13.86
CA ASN A 242 19.54 -21.86 14.02
C ASN A 242 20.64 -21.10 14.82
N GLY A 243 20.37 -19.88 15.27
CA GLY A 243 21.31 -19.02 15.99
C GLY A 243 22.21 -18.16 15.10
N ALA A 244 22.13 -18.30 13.76
CA ALA A 244 22.86 -17.44 12.83
C ALA A 244 22.42 -15.98 13.01
N THR A 245 23.38 -15.08 12.97
CA THR A 245 23.16 -13.63 13.12
C THR A 245 23.63 -12.92 11.86
N HIS A 246 22.79 -12.03 11.33
CA HIS A 246 23.06 -11.24 10.14
C HIS A 246 23.01 -9.75 10.48
N GLU A 247 24.14 -9.07 10.33
CA GLU A 247 24.26 -7.62 10.57
C GLU A 247 23.82 -6.83 9.34
N MET A 248 22.83 -5.95 9.49
CA MET A 248 22.17 -5.22 8.40
C MET A 248 22.96 -4.01 7.89
N ASN A 249 24.05 -3.65 8.56
CA ASN A 249 25.02 -2.65 8.08
C ASN A 249 26.13 -3.26 7.20
N THR A 250 26.04 -4.54 6.85
CA THR A 250 27.02 -5.20 5.96
C THR A 250 26.32 -5.85 4.76
N ALA A 251 26.96 -5.78 3.59
CA ALA A 251 26.45 -6.45 2.39
C ALA A 251 26.34 -7.97 2.61
N ALA A 252 27.33 -8.58 3.27
CA ALA A 252 27.34 -10.00 3.61
C ALA A 252 26.18 -10.41 4.54
N GLY A 253 25.82 -9.56 5.51
CA GLY A 253 24.68 -9.82 6.40
C GLY A 253 23.35 -9.78 5.66
N ILE A 254 23.12 -8.76 4.83
CA ILE A 254 21.88 -8.64 4.03
C ILE A 254 21.75 -9.80 3.03
N TYR A 255 22.83 -10.11 2.30
CA TYR A 255 22.85 -11.24 1.38
C TYR A 255 22.63 -12.56 2.14
N GLY A 256 23.33 -12.76 3.25
CA GLY A 256 23.20 -13.95 4.08
C GLY A 256 21.76 -14.17 4.56
N LEU A 257 21.10 -13.12 5.03
CA LEU A 257 19.69 -13.17 5.43
C LEU A 257 18.78 -13.55 4.24
N GLY A 258 19.01 -12.95 3.07
CA GLY A 258 18.28 -13.29 1.86
C GLY A 258 18.45 -14.76 1.46
N ASN A 259 19.67 -15.28 1.55
CA ASN A 259 19.97 -16.67 1.28
C ASN A 259 19.30 -17.63 2.30
N GLU A 260 19.32 -17.31 3.59
CA GLU A 260 18.62 -18.08 4.63
C GLU A 260 17.11 -18.15 4.37
N PHE A 261 16.48 -17.04 3.96
CA PHE A 261 15.07 -17.05 3.58
C PHE A 261 14.80 -17.90 2.34
N MET A 262 15.64 -17.78 1.31
CA MET A 262 15.53 -18.60 0.10
C MET A 262 15.67 -20.09 0.42
N MET A 263 16.59 -20.46 1.32
CA MET A 263 16.77 -21.84 1.77
C MET A 263 15.60 -22.33 2.64
N GLY A 264 15.08 -21.47 3.52
CA GLY A 264 13.93 -21.76 4.38
C GLY A 264 12.61 -21.92 3.64
N CYS A 265 12.46 -21.32 2.46
CA CYS A 265 11.26 -21.42 1.63
C CYS A 265 11.60 -21.83 0.18
N PRO A 266 11.47 -23.13 -0.17
CA PRO A 266 11.81 -23.62 -1.52
C PRO A 266 11.01 -22.96 -2.66
N LYS A 267 9.86 -22.35 -2.35
CA LYS A 267 8.98 -21.68 -3.32
C LYS A 267 9.41 -20.26 -3.65
N LEU A 268 10.19 -19.63 -2.76
CA LEU A 268 10.72 -18.30 -3.02
C LEU A 268 11.58 -18.33 -4.27
N ARG A 269 11.26 -17.41 -5.18
CA ARG A 269 12.01 -17.10 -6.39
C ARG A 269 12.81 -15.84 -6.23
N ARG A 270 12.36 -14.93 -5.37
CA ARG A 270 12.98 -13.63 -5.13
C ARG A 270 12.84 -13.19 -3.69
N VAL A 271 13.96 -12.81 -3.08
CA VAL A 271 14.02 -12.08 -1.82
C VAL A 271 14.74 -10.76 -2.08
N ALA A 272 14.10 -9.64 -1.78
CA ALA A 272 14.72 -8.32 -1.87
C ALA A 272 14.77 -7.69 -0.49
N ILE A 273 15.96 -7.28 -0.06
CA ILE A 273 16.17 -6.70 1.26
C ILE A 273 16.85 -5.35 1.08
N ARG A 274 16.27 -4.31 1.69
CA ARG A 274 16.86 -2.97 1.84
C ARG A 274 17.03 -2.68 3.32
N ALA A 275 18.21 -2.24 3.71
CA ALA A 275 18.49 -1.73 5.04
C ALA A 275 19.06 -0.31 4.94
N GLU A 276 18.55 0.61 5.75
CA GLU A 276 19.16 1.91 6.02
C GLU A 276 19.65 1.89 7.47
N VAL A 277 20.96 1.89 7.71
CA VAL A 277 21.56 1.85 9.05
C VAL A 277 22.67 2.89 9.10
N GLU A 278 22.62 3.81 10.07
CA GLU A 278 23.67 4.82 10.29
C GLU A 278 24.05 5.58 9.01
N GLU A 279 23.05 6.08 8.27
CA GLU A 279 23.19 6.81 6.99
C GLU A 279 23.69 5.96 5.80
N GLN A 280 23.98 4.69 6.01
CA GLN A 280 24.31 3.75 4.95
C GLN A 280 23.05 3.05 4.44
N VAL A 281 22.80 3.14 3.13
CA VAL A 281 21.75 2.36 2.45
C VAL A 281 22.39 1.18 1.75
N LEU A 282 21.96 -0.02 2.13
CA LEU A 282 22.37 -1.26 1.48
C LEU A 282 21.14 -1.99 0.97
N ALA A 283 21.31 -2.65 -0.17
CA ALA A 283 20.27 -3.49 -0.76
C ALA A 283 20.88 -4.74 -1.39
N SER A 284 20.16 -5.86 -1.31
CA SER A 284 20.50 -7.10 -2.03
C SER A 284 19.21 -7.73 -2.57
N VAL A 285 19.32 -8.35 -3.74
CA VAL A 285 18.29 -9.21 -4.29
C VAL A 285 18.87 -10.60 -4.46
N VAL A 286 18.25 -11.58 -3.80
CA VAL A 286 18.60 -12.99 -3.92
C VAL A 286 17.54 -13.66 -4.78
N THR A 287 17.95 -14.33 -5.85
CA THR A 287 17.04 -15.00 -6.78
C THR A 287 17.33 -16.49 -6.88
N ARG A 288 16.29 -17.29 -7.15
CA ARG A 288 16.41 -18.72 -7.46
C ARG A 288 16.07 -18.94 -8.93
N SER A 289 17.02 -19.50 -9.66
CA SER A 289 16.85 -19.87 -11.07
C SER A 289 15.89 -21.06 -11.21
N GLN A 290 15.43 -21.35 -12.44
CA GLN A 290 14.61 -22.53 -12.73
C GLN A 290 15.31 -23.85 -12.37
N GLY A 291 16.64 -23.88 -12.36
CA GLY A 291 17.45 -25.04 -11.93
C GLY A 291 17.63 -25.15 -10.41
N GLY A 292 17.04 -24.25 -9.63
CA GLY A 292 17.14 -24.24 -8.17
C GLY A 292 18.38 -23.56 -7.60
N GLU A 293 19.33 -23.14 -8.45
CA GLU A 293 20.52 -22.40 -8.05
C GLU A 293 20.14 -21.02 -7.52
N ILE A 294 20.68 -20.67 -6.35
CA ILE A 294 20.49 -19.38 -5.67
C ILE A 294 21.66 -18.48 -6.04
N ARG A 295 21.36 -17.26 -6.49
CA ARG A 295 22.36 -16.26 -6.89
C ARG A 295 22.06 -14.91 -6.25
N GLU A 296 23.13 -14.16 -6.01
CA GLU A 296 23.03 -12.75 -5.67
C GLU A 296 22.96 -11.91 -6.96
N GLU A 297 21.96 -11.05 -7.04
CA GLU A 297 21.97 -9.90 -7.93
C GLU A 297 22.27 -8.66 -7.08
N SER A 298 23.55 -8.29 -7.00
CA SER A 298 23.92 -7.02 -6.40
C SER A 298 23.46 -5.89 -7.33
N ARG A 299 22.42 -5.17 -6.92
CA ARG A 299 21.96 -3.96 -7.60
C ARG A 299 22.12 -2.79 -6.65
N THR A 300 22.89 -1.80 -7.08
CA THR A 300 23.06 -0.52 -6.38
C THR A 300 21.77 0.31 -6.35
N VAL A 301 20.81 0.02 -7.23
CA VAL A 301 19.48 0.63 -7.24
C VAL A 301 18.44 -0.47 -7.47
N VAL A 302 17.88 -0.99 -6.40
CA VAL A 302 16.60 -1.69 -6.45
C VAL A 302 15.55 -0.63 -6.19
N ASP A 303 14.67 -0.40 -7.16
CA ASP A 303 13.55 0.51 -6.97
C ASP A 303 12.52 -0.14 -6.03
N PHE A 304 12.68 0.14 -4.73
CA PHE A 304 11.72 -0.23 -3.69
C PHE A 304 10.60 0.81 -3.53
N ASP A 305 10.71 1.98 -4.19
CA ASP A 305 9.77 3.10 -4.03
C ASP A 305 8.46 2.88 -4.80
N THR A 306 8.32 1.74 -5.45
CA THR A 306 7.16 1.42 -6.24
C THR A 306 6.15 0.63 -5.40
N SER A 307 5.34 1.37 -4.67
CA SER A 307 3.90 1.05 -4.59
C SER A 307 3.35 0.67 -5.98
N ASP A 308 3.93 1.20 -7.06
CA ASP A 308 3.70 0.78 -8.45
C ASP A 308 4.00 -0.71 -8.76
N MET A 309 4.95 -1.40 -8.12
CA MET A 309 5.13 -2.84 -8.33
C MET A 309 3.92 -3.64 -7.87
N PHE A 310 3.17 -3.08 -6.91
CA PHE A 310 1.94 -3.64 -6.39
C PHE A 310 0.72 -3.19 -7.19
N TRP A 311 0.65 -1.93 -7.59
CA TRP A 311 -0.57 -1.33 -8.16
C TRP A 311 -0.63 -1.30 -9.69
N ASN A 312 0.50 -1.34 -10.41
CA ASN A 312 0.57 -1.10 -11.86
C ASN A 312 0.76 -2.37 -12.71
N GLN A 313 0.41 -3.53 -12.16
CA GLN A 313 0.16 -4.77 -12.93
C GLN A 313 -1.33 -4.96 -13.14
#